data_AF-A0A3P8KF77-F1
#
_entry.id   AF-A0A3P8KF77-F1
#
_cell.length_a   1.000
_cell.length_b   1.000
_cell.length_c   1.000
_cell.angle_alpha   90.00
_cell.angle_beta   90.00
_cell.angle_gamma   90.00
#
_symmetry.space_group_name_H-M   'P 1'
#
loop_
_entity.id
_entity.type
_entity.pdbx_description
1 polymer ?
#
loop_
_entity_poly.entity_id
_entity_poly.type
_entity_poly.pdbx_seq_one_letter_code
_entity_poly.pdbx_strand_id
1 'polypeptide(L)'
;MLRDRSRFSRRLHGVKKVKNPESQQAILREMAQEIAAAAGKVLLREAARPAITYPENLPVSQKKQEILEAVRDHQVVIVAGETGSGKTTQLPKICMELGRGVKGLIGHTQPRRLAARTVANRIAEELQSEPGGCIGYKVRFSDHVSDNTVVKLMTDGILLAEIQQDRLLDAVRHHYYR
;
A
#
# COMPACT_ATOMS: atom_id res chain seq x y z
N MET A 1 -9.68 -0.98 -6.67
CA MET A 1 -8.36 -0.49 -6.20
C MET A 1 -8.06 0.89 -6.78
N LEU A 2 -7.04 1.60 -6.28
CA LEU A 2 -6.58 2.89 -6.80
C LEU A 2 -6.13 2.77 -8.26
N ARG A 3 -5.38 1.72 -8.60
CA ARG A 3 -4.93 1.41 -9.97
C ARG A 3 -6.06 1.22 -10.97
N ASP A 4 -7.23 0.82 -10.51
CA ASP A 4 -8.38 0.61 -11.39
C ASP A 4 -9.12 1.91 -11.72
N ARG A 5 -8.94 2.97 -10.91
CA ARG A 5 -9.69 4.23 -11.07
C ARG A 5 -9.41 4.90 -12.41
N SER A 6 -8.14 4.99 -12.79
CA SER A 6 -7.71 5.60 -14.06
C SER A 6 -8.17 4.74 -15.25
N ARG A 7 -8.01 3.42 -15.16
CA ARG A 7 -8.48 2.44 -16.15
C ARG A 7 -10.00 2.52 -16.37
N PHE A 8 -10.81 2.44 -15.31
CA PHE A 8 -12.27 2.48 -15.40
C PHE A 8 -12.77 3.82 -15.92
N SER A 9 -12.19 4.94 -15.48
CA SER A 9 -12.55 6.27 -15.99
C SER A 9 -12.34 6.38 -17.51
N ARG A 10 -11.20 5.93 -18.03
CA ARG A 10 -10.92 5.93 -19.48
C ARG A 10 -11.87 5.00 -20.24
N ARG A 11 -12.13 3.79 -19.73
CA ARG A 11 -13.09 2.84 -20.34
C ARG A 11 -14.48 3.45 -20.41
N LEU A 12 -14.96 4.08 -19.34
CA LEU A 12 -16.28 4.72 -19.31
C LEU A 12 -16.42 5.84 -20.34
N HIS A 13 -15.38 6.65 -20.53
CA HIS A 13 -15.35 7.67 -21.59
C HIS A 13 -15.37 7.06 -22.99
N GLY A 14 -14.70 5.93 -23.21
CA GLY A 14 -14.73 5.19 -24.47
C GLY A 14 -16.10 4.60 -24.79
N VAL A 15 -16.77 4.02 -23.78
CA VAL A 15 -18.11 3.42 -23.92
C VAL A 15 -19.15 4.43 -24.38
N LYS A 16 -19.07 5.70 -23.94
CA LYS A 16 -19.96 6.78 -24.39
C LYS A 16 -19.90 7.03 -25.90
N LYS A 17 -18.84 6.58 -26.59
CA LYS A 17 -18.67 6.75 -28.05
C LYS A 17 -19.13 5.53 -28.86
N VAL A 18 -19.49 4.43 -28.21
CA VAL A 18 -19.97 3.21 -28.88
C VAL A 18 -21.40 3.42 -29.35
N LYS A 19 -21.65 3.23 -30.65
CA LYS A 19 -22.97 3.46 -31.27
C LYS A 19 -23.92 2.27 -31.17
N ASN A 20 -23.39 1.04 -31.15
CA ASN A 20 -24.21 -0.17 -31.04
C ASN A 20 -24.67 -0.35 -29.58
N PRO A 21 -25.99 -0.31 -29.29
CA PRO A 21 -26.53 -0.46 -27.94
C PRO A 21 -26.17 -1.80 -27.28
N GLU A 22 -26.15 -2.90 -28.03
CA GLU A 22 -25.83 -4.22 -27.49
C GLU A 22 -24.37 -4.30 -27.04
N SER A 23 -23.45 -3.83 -27.89
CA SER A 23 -22.03 -3.77 -27.56
C SER A 23 -21.77 -2.82 -26.39
N GLN A 24 -22.48 -1.69 -26.33
CA GLN A 24 -22.39 -0.75 -25.22
C GLN A 24 -22.83 -1.39 -23.90
N GLN A 25 -23.98 -2.09 -23.90
CA GLN A 25 -24.48 -2.81 -22.72
C GLN A 25 -23.54 -3.94 -22.30
N ALA A 26 -22.98 -4.69 -23.24
CA ALA A 26 -22.02 -5.76 -22.94
C ALA A 26 -20.78 -5.21 -22.22
N ILE A 27 -20.19 -4.11 -22.70
CA ILE A 27 -19.03 -3.49 -22.06
C ILE A 27 -19.38 -2.96 -20.68
N LEU A 28 -20.56 -2.34 -20.50
CA LEU A 28 -21.01 -1.84 -19.20
C LEU A 28 -21.21 -2.98 -18.18
N ARG A 29 -21.77 -4.11 -18.60
CA ARG A 29 -21.94 -5.29 -17.74
C ARG A 29 -20.59 -5.87 -17.31
N GLU A 30 -19.64 -6.02 -18.24
CA GLU A 30 -18.28 -6.47 -17.94
C GLU A 30 -17.59 -5.52 -16.95
N MET A 31 -17.67 -4.21 -17.18
CA MET A 31 -17.11 -3.21 -16.28
C MET A 31 -17.74 -3.25 -14.89
N ALA A 32 -19.06 -3.44 -14.80
CA ALA A 32 -19.75 -3.56 -13.52
C ALA A 32 -19.24 -4.79 -12.73
N GLN A 33 -19.00 -5.93 -13.40
CA GLN A 33 -18.43 -7.12 -12.77
C GLN A 33 -16.99 -6.88 -12.28
N GLU A 34 -16.15 -6.23 -13.09
CA GLU A 34 -14.77 -5.87 -12.69
C GLU A 34 -14.76 -4.92 -11.48
N ILE A 35 -15.64 -3.91 -11.46
CA ILE A 35 -15.77 -2.96 -10.35
C ILE A 35 -16.25 -3.69 -9.09
N ALA A 36 -17.24 -4.58 -9.19
CA ALA A 36 -17.74 -5.36 -8.07
C ALA A 36 -16.64 -6.27 -7.50
N ALA A 37 -15.87 -6.95 -8.35
CA ALA A 37 -14.73 -7.75 -7.93
C ALA A 37 -13.65 -6.90 -7.23
N ALA A 38 -13.34 -5.72 -7.78
CA ALA A 38 -12.37 -4.80 -7.19
C ALA A 38 -12.85 -4.22 -5.84
N ALA A 39 -14.15 -3.97 -5.67
CA ALA A 39 -14.75 -3.57 -4.40
C ALA A 39 -14.73 -4.70 -3.38
N GLY A 40 -15.05 -5.93 -3.80
CA GLY A 40 -14.93 -7.13 -2.97
C GLY A 40 -13.51 -7.33 -2.42
N LYS A 41 -12.47 -7.13 -3.25
CA LYS A 41 -11.07 -7.16 -2.80
C LYS A 41 -10.75 -6.11 -1.73
N VAL A 42 -11.30 -4.91 -1.86
CA VAL A 42 -11.12 -3.83 -0.86
C VAL A 42 -11.75 -4.24 0.47
N LEU A 43 -12.98 -4.77 0.45
CA LEU A 43 -13.67 -5.24 1.65
C LEU A 43 -12.92 -6.39 2.33
N LEU A 44 -12.44 -7.36 1.56
CA LEU A 44 -11.65 -8.48 2.09
C LEU A 44 -10.36 -8.00 2.75
N ARG A 45 -9.64 -7.05 2.14
CA ARG A 45 -8.43 -6.47 2.72
C ARG A 45 -8.71 -5.65 3.98
N GLU A 46 -9.83 -4.94 4.02
CA GLU A 46 -10.25 -4.17 5.19
C GLU A 46 -10.62 -5.08 6.36
N ALA A 47 -11.35 -6.17 6.08
CA ALA A 47 -11.70 -7.19 7.07
C ALA A 47 -10.49 -8.01 7.55
N ALA A 48 -9.51 -8.24 6.68
CA ALA A 48 -8.28 -8.96 7.00
C ALA A 48 -7.18 -8.08 7.63
N ARG A 49 -7.48 -6.79 7.91
CA ARG A 49 -6.51 -5.90 8.54
C ARG A 49 -6.23 -6.38 9.97
N PRO A 50 -4.97 -6.69 10.33
CA PRO A 50 -4.65 -7.16 11.67
C PRO A 50 -4.91 -6.07 12.71
N ALA A 51 -5.12 -6.48 13.96
CA ALA A 51 -5.10 -5.56 15.09
C ALA A 51 -3.72 -4.89 15.18
N ILE A 52 -3.69 -3.56 15.27
CA ILE A 52 -2.45 -2.80 15.31
C ILE A 52 -2.21 -2.34 16.75
N THR A 53 -1.13 -2.81 17.35
CA THR A 53 -0.67 -2.39 18.68
C THR A 53 0.62 -1.60 18.56
N TYR A 54 0.93 -0.74 19.54
CA TYR A 54 2.13 0.09 19.52
C TYR A 54 2.88 -0.07 20.83
N PRO A 55 4.20 -0.36 20.80
CA PRO A 55 5.00 -0.46 22.01
C PRO A 55 5.21 0.94 22.62
N GLU A 56 4.83 1.12 23.90
CA GLU A 56 4.81 2.43 24.58
C GLU A 56 6.20 3.06 24.78
N ASN A 57 7.24 2.23 24.80
CA ASN A 57 8.62 2.66 25.01
C ASN A 57 9.28 3.31 23.78
N LEU A 58 8.61 3.32 22.61
CA LEU A 58 9.16 3.96 21.42
C LEU A 58 8.66 5.41 21.28
N PRO A 59 9.56 6.39 21.04
CA PRO A 59 9.18 7.79 20.83
C PRO A 59 8.12 8.00 19.74
N VAL A 60 8.17 7.22 18.65
CA VAL A 60 7.17 7.31 17.56
C VAL A 60 5.78 6.85 18.02
N SER A 61 5.70 5.85 18.91
CA SER A 61 4.41 5.39 19.46
C SER A 61 3.77 6.45 20.34
N GLN A 62 4.57 7.19 21.13
CA GLN A 62 4.08 8.27 21.98
C GLN A 62 3.53 9.44 21.16
N LYS A 63 4.08 9.68 19.97
CA LYS A 63 3.63 10.70 19.01
C LYS A 63 2.63 10.18 17.97
N LYS A 64 2.05 8.98 18.16
CA LYS A 64 1.19 8.33 17.16
C LYS A 64 0.09 9.26 16.64
N GLN A 65 -0.63 9.92 17.55
CA GLN A 65 -1.79 10.75 17.20
C GLN A 65 -1.38 11.97 16.35
N GLU A 66 -0.31 12.67 16.74
CA GLU A 66 0.25 13.81 16.00
C GLU A 66 0.66 13.39 14.57
N ILE A 67 1.36 12.25 14.45
CA ILE A 67 1.80 11.71 13.15
C ILE A 67 0.58 11.30 12.30
N LEU A 68 -0.41 10.67 12.92
CA LEU A 68 -1.64 10.22 12.26
C LEU A 68 -2.40 11.40 11.66
N GLU A 69 -2.57 12.48 12.41
CA GLU A 69 -3.20 13.71 11.96
C GLU A 69 -2.39 14.38 10.85
N ALA A 70 -1.07 14.50 11.01
CA ALA A 70 -0.20 15.06 9.99
C ALA A 70 -0.33 14.31 8.65
N VAL A 71 -0.31 12.97 8.66
CA VAL A 71 -0.42 12.13 7.46
C VAL A 71 -1.82 12.13 6.85
N ARG A 72 -2.86 12.40 7.65
CA ARG A 72 -4.23 12.57 7.15
C ARG A 72 -4.37 13.89 6.39
N ASP A 73 -3.84 14.96 6.98
CA ASP A 73 -4.15 16.33 6.57
C ASP A 73 -3.15 16.90 5.54
N HIS A 74 -1.97 16.30 5.43
CA HIS A 74 -0.92 16.75 4.52
C HIS A 74 -0.54 15.68 3.51
N GLN A 75 -0.30 16.11 2.26
CA GLN A 75 0.15 15.21 1.20
C GLN A 75 1.59 14.70 1.43
N VAL A 76 2.43 15.51 2.06
CA VAL A 76 3.84 15.20 2.37
C VAL A 76 4.10 15.56 3.82
N VAL A 77 4.66 14.62 4.57
CA VAL A 77 5.06 14.78 5.97
C VAL A 77 6.50 14.32 6.13
N ILE A 78 7.32 15.12 6.79
CA ILE A 78 8.70 14.77 7.14
C ILE A 78 8.72 14.40 8.62
N VAL A 79 9.08 13.16 8.93
CA VAL A 79 9.21 12.67 10.30
C VAL A 79 10.67 12.45 10.64
N ALA A 80 11.23 13.34 11.47
CA ALA A 80 12.60 13.24 11.95
C ALA A 80 12.66 12.65 13.37
N GLY A 81 13.74 11.93 13.66
CA GLY A 81 14.02 11.39 14.99
C GLY A 81 15.30 10.56 14.98
N GLU A 82 15.87 10.28 16.15
CA GLU A 82 17.10 9.49 16.26
C GLU A 82 16.96 8.03 15.80
N THR A 83 18.09 7.36 15.58
CA THR A 83 18.07 5.91 15.32
C THR A 83 17.56 5.19 16.56
N GLY A 84 16.71 4.17 16.38
CA GLY A 84 16.06 3.48 17.50
C GLY A 84 14.71 4.06 17.91
N SER A 85 14.32 5.23 17.40
CA SER A 85 13.04 5.88 17.77
C SER A 85 11.76 5.14 17.31
N GLY A 86 11.89 4.06 16.53
CA GLY A 86 10.77 3.26 16.04
C GLY A 86 10.22 3.64 14.65
N LYS A 87 10.78 4.64 13.96
CA LYS A 87 10.25 5.15 12.67
C LYS A 87 9.99 4.03 11.64
N THR A 88 11.01 3.23 11.38
CA THR A 88 11.01 2.19 10.36
C THR A 88 9.94 1.12 10.58
N THR A 89 9.62 0.79 11.84
CA THR A 89 8.64 -0.27 12.15
C THR A 89 7.24 0.28 12.43
N GLN A 90 7.13 1.49 13.01
CA GLN A 90 5.84 2.02 13.46
C GLN A 90 5.14 2.93 12.44
N LEU A 91 5.85 3.69 11.61
CA LEU A 91 5.21 4.57 10.61
C LEU A 91 4.33 3.81 9.59
N PRO A 92 4.74 2.63 9.07
CA PRO A 92 3.88 1.83 8.20
C PRO A 92 2.58 1.38 8.90
N LYS A 93 2.66 1.04 10.19
CA LYS A 93 1.50 0.66 11.01
C LYS A 93 0.53 1.83 11.17
N ILE A 94 1.03 3.04 11.46
CA ILE A 94 0.20 4.27 11.52
C ILE A 94 -0.51 4.51 10.17
N CYS A 95 0.18 4.31 9.05
CA CYS A 95 -0.46 4.38 7.73
C CYS A 95 -1.55 3.34 7.54
N MET A 96 -1.35 2.10 7.99
CA MET A 96 -2.36 1.05 7.95
C MET A 96 -3.58 1.38 8.82
N GLU A 97 -3.37 2.00 9.99
CA GLU A 97 -4.46 2.48 10.87
C GLU A 97 -5.34 3.50 10.14
N LEU A 98 -4.73 4.43 9.39
CA LEU A 98 -5.39 5.38 8.50
C LEU A 98 -6.06 4.76 7.25
N GLY A 99 -6.02 3.44 7.11
CA GLY A 99 -6.58 2.72 5.95
C GLY A 99 -5.75 2.86 4.68
N ARG A 100 -4.50 3.35 4.76
CA ARG A 100 -3.56 3.29 3.63
C ARG A 100 -3.24 1.82 3.35
N GLY A 101 -2.97 1.49 2.08
CA GLY A 101 -2.70 0.11 1.65
C GLY A 101 -3.95 -0.75 1.40
N VAL A 102 -5.14 -0.41 1.93
CA VAL A 102 -6.37 -1.18 1.65
C VAL A 102 -6.76 -1.07 0.16
N LYS A 103 -6.86 0.17 -0.33
CA LYS A 103 -7.20 0.46 -1.74
C LYS A 103 -5.98 0.44 -2.67
N GLY A 104 -4.77 0.18 -2.16
CA GLY A 104 -3.51 0.28 -2.92
C GLY A 104 -2.39 -0.47 -2.21
N LEU A 105 -1.23 0.17 -2.09
CA LEU A 105 -0.06 -0.37 -1.40
C LEU A 105 0.72 0.77 -0.72
N ILE A 106 1.23 0.50 0.48
CA ILE A 106 2.22 1.34 1.16
C ILE A 106 3.60 0.84 0.71
N GLY A 107 4.39 1.72 0.10
CA GLY A 107 5.75 1.40 -0.32
C GLY A 107 6.75 1.90 0.71
N HIS A 108 7.49 1.01 1.33
CA HIS A 108 8.52 1.41 2.28
C HIS A 108 9.89 1.01 1.74
N THR A 109 10.70 2.00 1.37
CA THR A 109 12.03 1.74 0.85
C THR A 109 13.06 1.61 1.96
N GLN A 110 14.06 0.77 1.70
CA GLN A 110 15.25 0.58 2.53
C GLN A 110 16.48 0.52 1.61
N PRO A 111 17.59 1.18 1.96
CA PRO A 111 18.77 1.24 1.09
C PRO A 111 19.46 -0.12 0.91
N ARG A 112 19.20 -1.08 1.82
CA ARG A 112 19.84 -2.39 1.85
C ARG A 112 18.82 -3.52 1.79
N ARG A 113 19.12 -4.56 1.00
CA ARG A 113 18.27 -5.76 0.84
C ARG A 113 18.00 -6.46 2.18
N LEU A 114 19.04 -6.64 3.00
CA LEU A 114 18.90 -7.26 4.32
C LEU A 114 17.98 -6.43 5.22
N ALA A 115 18.12 -5.09 5.21
CA ALA A 115 17.26 -4.22 5.99
C ALA A 115 15.78 -4.32 5.57
N ALA A 116 15.49 -4.31 4.25
CA ALA A 116 14.12 -4.51 3.77
C ALA A 116 13.50 -5.81 4.29
N ARG A 117 14.24 -6.93 4.22
CA ARG A 117 13.79 -8.25 4.70
C ARG A 117 13.60 -8.29 6.21
N THR A 118 14.60 -7.85 6.97
CA THR A 118 14.55 -7.87 8.44
C THR A 118 13.44 -6.97 8.98
N VAL A 119 13.24 -5.79 8.38
CA VAL A 119 12.15 -4.88 8.74
C VAL A 119 10.80 -5.51 8.41
N ALA A 120 10.66 -6.14 7.24
CA ALA A 120 9.42 -6.83 6.87
C ALA A 120 9.03 -7.90 7.87
N ASN A 121 9.97 -8.78 8.20
CA ASN A 121 9.73 -9.86 9.14
C ASN A 121 9.37 -9.32 10.53
N ARG A 122 10.07 -8.27 10.99
CA ARG A 122 9.79 -7.65 12.28
C ARG A 122 8.41 -7.00 12.35
N ILE A 123 8.00 -6.26 11.31
CA ILE A 123 6.65 -5.66 11.27
C ILE A 123 5.58 -6.76 11.20
N ALA A 124 5.82 -7.83 10.43
CA ALA A 124 4.89 -8.95 10.32
C ALA A 124 4.70 -9.64 11.69
N GLU A 125 5.79 -9.89 12.41
CA GLU A 125 5.82 -10.45 13.77
C GLU A 125 5.08 -9.55 14.77
N GLU A 126 5.35 -8.24 14.77
CA GLU A 126 4.65 -7.26 15.62
C GLU A 126 3.13 -7.21 15.35
N LEU A 127 2.69 -7.56 14.13
CA LEU A 127 1.29 -7.63 13.73
C LEU A 127 0.70 -9.04 13.83
N GLN A 128 1.44 -9.99 14.41
CA GLN A 128 1.03 -11.40 14.52
C GLN A 128 0.60 -11.98 13.17
N SER A 129 1.37 -11.68 12.13
CA SER A 129 1.14 -12.06 10.74
C SER A 129 2.37 -12.72 10.14
N GLU A 130 2.17 -13.52 9.10
CA GLU A 130 3.28 -14.14 8.38
C GLU A 130 3.86 -13.18 7.31
N PRO A 131 5.19 -13.15 7.13
CA PRO A 131 5.82 -12.46 6.00
C PRO A 131 5.27 -12.95 4.66
N GLY A 132 4.91 -12.02 3.78
CA GLY A 132 4.20 -12.29 2.53
C GLY A 132 2.68 -12.23 2.64
N GLY A 133 2.13 -12.14 3.87
CA GLY A 133 0.72 -11.82 4.13
C GLY A 133 0.44 -10.33 3.93
N CYS A 134 -0.04 -9.64 4.98
CA CYS A 134 -0.31 -8.21 4.93
C CYS A 134 0.97 -7.36 4.83
N ILE A 135 2.10 -7.88 5.31
CA ILE A 135 3.44 -7.31 5.18
C ILE A 135 4.26 -8.19 4.25
N GLY A 136 4.76 -7.63 3.16
CA GLY A 136 5.60 -8.33 2.19
C GLY A 136 6.87 -7.56 1.87
N TYR A 137 7.81 -8.21 1.19
CA TYR A 137 9.00 -7.52 0.70
C TYR A 137 9.37 -7.93 -0.73
N LYS A 138 10.03 -7.01 -1.44
CA LYS A 138 10.61 -7.25 -2.75
C LYS A 138 11.99 -6.65 -2.84
N VAL A 139 12.98 -7.50 -3.06
CA VAL A 139 14.39 -7.13 -3.25
C VAL A 139 14.94 -7.82 -4.49
N ARG A 140 16.12 -7.41 -4.95
CA ARG A 140 16.75 -8.10 -6.08
C ARG A 140 16.92 -9.59 -5.79
N PHE A 141 16.36 -10.42 -6.67
CA PHE A 141 16.36 -11.90 -6.61
C PHE A 141 15.50 -12.54 -5.51
N SER A 142 14.63 -11.79 -4.83
CA SER A 142 13.71 -12.37 -3.84
C SER A 142 12.44 -11.53 -3.73
N ASP A 143 11.29 -12.18 -3.91
CA ASP A 143 9.97 -11.56 -3.93
C ASP A 143 9.04 -12.36 -3.01
N HIS A 144 8.54 -11.71 -1.95
CA HIS A 144 7.64 -12.27 -0.95
C HIS A 144 6.49 -11.29 -0.73
N VAL A 145 5.64 -11.18 -1.74
CA VAL A 145 4.41 -10.37 -1.71
C VAL A 145 3.25 -11.21 -2.21
N SER A 146 2.05 -10.93 -1.72
CA SER A 146 0.81 -11.57 -2.16
C SER A 146 -0.24 -10.52 -2.52
N ASP A 147 -1.38 -10.98 -3.04
CA ASP A 147 -2.55 -10.14 -3.27
C ASP A 147 -3.12 -9.51 -1.98
N ASN A 148 -2.72 -10.02 -0.81
CA ASN A 148 -3.12 -9.48 0.50
C ASN A 148 -2.10 -8.49 1.09
N THR A 149 -0.93 -8.34 0.45
CA THR A 149 0.09 -7.39 0.93
C THR A 149 -0.41 -5.95 0.82
N VAL A 150 -0.38 -5.25 1.94
CA VAL A 150 -0.77 -3.83 2.08
C VAL A 150 0.44 -2.94 2.36
N VAL A 151 1.51 -3.49 2.95
CA VAL A 151 2.82 -2.83 3.08
C VAL A 151 3.88 -3.67 2.37
N LYS A 152 4.57 -3.06 1.40
CA LYS A 152 5.69 -3.67 0.69
C LYS A 152 6.99 -2.98 1.06
N LEU A 153 7.86 -3.72 1.75
CA LEU A 153 9.23 -3.31 2.00
C LEU A 153 10.05 -3.59 0.73
N MET A 154 10.84 -2.64 0.28
CA MET A 154 11.63 -2.82 -0.95
C MET A 154 12.91 -2.03 -0.92
N THR A 155 13.83 -2.31 -1.84
CA THR A 155 14.98 -1.44 -2.06
C THR A 155 14.66 -0.32 -3.04
N ASP A 156 15.40 0.79 -2.97
CA ASP A 156 15.24 1.91 -3.89
C ASP A 156 15.32 1.48 -5.37
N GLY A 157 16.22 0.55 -5.69
CA GLY A 157 16.33 0.00 -7.04
C GLY A 157 15.11 -0.80 -7.50
N ILE A 158 14.35 -1.41 -6.59
CA ILE A 158 13.08 -2.08 -6.92
C ILE A 158 12.00 -1.03 -7.17
N LEU A 159 11.92 0.00 -6.33
CA LEU A 159 10.99 1.11 -6.56
C LEU A 159 11.27 1.79 -7.90
N LEU A 160 12.53 2.07 -8.22
CA LEU A 160 12.92 2.68 -9.50
C LEU A 160 12.49 1.82 -10.70
N ALA A 161 12.66 0.50 -10.61
CA ALA A 161 12.21 -0.42 -11.65
C ALA A 161 10.68 -0.45 -11.78
N GLU A 162 9.94 -0.39 -10.66
CA GLU A 162 8.47 -0.31 -10.68
C GLU A 162 7.98 1.01 -11.31
N ILE A 163 8.63 2.14 -11.03
CA ILE A 163 8.30 3.45 -11.64
C ILE A 163 8.45 3.42 -13.17
N GLN A 164 9.44 2.70 -13.69
CA GLN A 164 9.62 2.57 -15.14
C GLN A 164 8.44 1.83 -15.81
N GLN A 165 7.83 0.87 -15.09
CA GLN A 165 6.67 0.09 -15.58
C GLN A 165 5.33 0.80 -15.31
N ASP A 166 5.23 1.51 -14.19
CA ASP A 166 4.05 2.24 -13.73
C ASP A 166 4.46 3.66 -13.30
N ARG A 167 4.53 4.58 -14.27
CA ARG A 167 5.05 5.95 -14.07
C ARG A 167 4.30 6.76 -13.03
N LEU A 168 3.01 6.46 -12.82
CA LEU A 168 2.17 7.16 -11.85
C LEU A 168 2.14 6.47 -10.49
N LEU A 169 2.77 5.30 -10.38
CA LEU A 169 2.68 4.43 -9.21
C LEU A 169 1.22 4.25 -8.78
N ASP A 170 0.34 3.99 -9.74
CA ASP A 170 -1.10 3.90 -9.51
C ASP A 170 -1.45 2.81 -8.46
N ALA A 171 -0.53 1.87 -8.22
CA ALA A 171 -0.57 0.88 -7.14
C ALA A 171 -0.04 1.37 -5.76
N VAL A 172 0.93 2.30 -5.69
CA VAL A 172 1.66 2.68 -4.46
C VAL A 172 1.44 4.14 -4.12
N ARG A 173 0.88 4.46 -2.94
CA ARG A 173 0.49 5.84 -2.61
C ARG A 173 1.34 6.53 -1.55
N HIS A 174 2.13 5.81 -0.76
CA HIS A 174 2.94 6.41 0.32
C HIS A 174 4.36 5.85 0.27
N HIS A 175 5.35 6.75 0.35
CA HIS A 175 6.77 6.47 0.37
C HIS A 175 7.41 7.07 1.62
N TYR A 176 8.31 6.32 2.24
CA TYR A 176 9.13 6.77 3.36
C TYR A 176 10.60 6.67 2.98
N TYR A 177 11.30 7.81 2.97
CA TYR A 177 12.75 7.87 2.95
C TYR A 177 13.29 8.00 4.38
N ARG A 178 14.41 7.32 4.64
CA ARG A 178 15.18 7.48 5.87
C ARG A 178 16.15 8.64 5.72
#